data_AF-A0A0Q5X3Q0-F1
#
_entry.id   AF-A0A0Q5X3Q0-F1
#
_cell.length_a   1.000
_cell.length_b   1.000
_cell.length_c   1.000
_cell.angle_alpha   90.00
_cell.angle_beta   90.00
_cell.angle_gamma   90.00
#
_symmetry.space_group_name_H-M   'P 1'
#
loop_
_entity.id
_entity.type
_entity.pdbx_description
1 polymer ?
#
loop_
_entity_poly.entity_id
_entity_poly.type
_entity_poly.pdbx_seq_one_letter_code
_entity_poly.pdbx_strand_id
1 'polypeptide(L)'
;MDDAHKQAIIIRGAITAVLVFAGFAFPLVWIAAAFFAYTTFQAFPDPEPETPESMYRTRQSTVTADDPEWREYFLAACESPAETAFLEAMIKGYDLKPEKGILVGAGIELDIQTEYKPYRLDFLVNKWLVVEVDGAEWHSSPEAIERDGIRDEFFRAKGFAVLRIPAKVVFQRPTDAVSRVRAAIANGRPAQKVAVKEAPISVAKTFTNSMSAFGKFMDDVDAHVTREKAIQEALGPSRQTFDTEKKVIDSGLEIAKKAVALEDQLSANPNLRKHFEEYHAEFEALLKSRRSKYDRGQSATIIIPPISWPKAHPDPDLNATIMDMHFKLHCDRTRYFNEVRQQISKDPRLSPHVRSHLENLGCHSSWKEISTKKDVFSLEAFLKEIEAEGGGGAQKNPPPS
;
A
#
# COMPACT_ATOMS: atom_id res chain seq x y z
N MET A 1 25.86 8.56 23.46
CA MET A 1 25.30 7.49 24.31
C MET A 1 26.08 7.50 25.63
N ASP A 2 25.42 7.89 26.71
CA ASP A 2 26.00 8.06 28.05
C ASP A 2 26.43 6.71 28.68
N ASP A 3 27.43 6.73 29.56
CA ASP A 3 28.05 5.53 30.15
C ASP A 3 27.07 4.75 31.05
N ALA A 4 26.13 5.46 31.69
CA ALA A 4 25.04 4.84 32.44
C ALA A 4 24.11 3.99 31.55
N HIS A 5 23.87 4.44 30.31
CA HIS A 5 23.02 3.74 29.34
C HIS A 5 23.71 2.49 28.79
N LYS A 6 25.03 2.56 28.57
CA LYS A 6 25.84 1.39 28.17
C LYS A 6 25.87 0.32 29.25
N GLN A 7 26.05 0.69 30.52
CA GLN A 7 26.03 -0.27 31.61
C GLN A 7 24.67 -0.94 31.77
N ALA A 8 23.57 -0.20 31.63
CA ALA A 8 22.22 -0.78 31.69
C ALA A 8 21.97 -1.83 30.59
N ILE A 9 22.46 -1.61 29.37
CA ILE A 9 22.35 -2.58 28.27
C ILE A 9 23.19 -3.83 28.52
N ILE A 10 24.42 -3.67 29.01
CA ILE A 10 25.31 -4.81 29.34
C ILE A 10 24.67 -5.68 30.43
N ILE A 11 24.13 -5.06 31.49
CA ILE A 11 23.50 -5.79 32.61
C ILE A 11 22.26 -6.56 32.11
N ARG A 12 21.40 -5.93 31.30
CA ARG A 12 20.19 -6.57 30.76
C ARG A 12 20.51 -7.70 29.79
N GLY A 13 21.56 -7.56 28.97
CA GLY A 13 22.06 -8.62 28.09
C GLY A 13 22.57 -9.83 28.88
N ALA A 14 23.33 -9.61 29.95
CA ALA A 14 23.82 -10.67 30.82
C ALA A 14 22.66 -11.43 31.52
N ILE A 15 21.66 -10.70 32.04
CA ILE A 15 20.46 -11.29 32.65
C ILE A 15 19.68 -12.13 31.64
N THR A 16 19.52 -11.62 30.40
CA THR A 16 18.84 -12.34 29.32
C THR A 16 19.52 -13.68 29.01
N ALA A 17 20.86 -13.70 28.90
CA ALA A 17 21.60 -14.93 28.63
C ALA A 17 21.40 -15.98 29.74
N VAL A 18 21.44 -15.57 31.01
CA VAL A 18 21.21 -16.47 32.15
C VAL A 18 19.80 -17.06 32.12
N LEU A 19 18.78 -16.25 31.82
CA LEU A 19 17.38 -16.70 31.74
C LEU A 19 17.12 -17.67 30.59
N VAL A 20 17.80 -17.50 29.45
CA VAL A 20 17.72 -18.44 28.31
C VAL A 20 18.24 -19.82 28.72
N PHE A 21 19.39 -19.89 29.41
CA PHE A 21 19.92 -21.18 29.88
C PHE A 21 19.07 -21.81 30.98
N ALA A 22 18.55 -21.01 31.92
CA ALA A 22 17.61 -21.50 32.94
C ALA A 22 16.28 -22.01 32.35
N GLY A 23 15.88 -21.46 31.20
CA GLY A 23 14.70 -21.86 30.46
C GLY A 23 14.71 -23.32 29.99
N PHE A 24 15.88 -23.94 29.82
CA PHE A 24 15.97 -25.37 29.48
C PHE A 24 15.52 -26.27 30.64
N ALA A 25 15.65 -25.82 31.88
CA ALA A 25 15.14 -26.52 33.07
C ALA A 25 13.71 -26.08 33.42
N PHE A 26 13.35 -24.81 33.17
CA PHE A 26 12.04 -24.24 33.50
C PHE A 26 11.45 -23.45 32.32
N PRO A 27 10.60 -24.07 31.48
CA PRO A 27 10.14 -23.48 30.23
C PRO A 27 9.43 -22.11 30.35
N LEU A 28 8.77 -21.81 31.47
CA LEU A 28 8.12 -20.51 31.69
C LEU A 28 9.11 -19.34 31.81
N VAL A 29 10.38 -19.62 32.10
CA VAL A 29 11.45 -18.60 32.20
C VAL A 29 11.79 -18.01 30.83
N TRP A 30 11.43 -18.67 29.74
CA TRP A 30 11.57 -18.12 28.38
C TRP A 30 10.74 -16.86 28.16
N ILE A 31 9.61 -16.71 28.86
CA ILE A 31 8.77 -15.50 28.78
C ILE A 31 9.51 -14.31 29.42
N ALA A 32 10.17 -14.54 30.56
CA ALA A 32 11.01 -13.53 31.20
C ALA A 32 12.24 -13.21 30.35
N ALA A 33 12.89 -14.22 29.75
CA ALA A 33 13.99 -14.01 28.81
C ALA A 33 13.56 -13.18 27.59
N ALA A 34 12.38 -13.45 27.02
CA ALA A 34 11.82 -12.69 25.92
C ALA A 34 11.52 -11.23 26.31
N PHE A 35 11.00 -10.99 27.51
CA PHE A 35 10.77 -9.63 28.03
C PHE A 35 12.07 -8.84 28.20
N PHE A 36 13.11 -9.44 28.79
CA PHE A 36 14.41 -8.77 28.94
C PHE A 36 15.16 -8.60 27.61
N ALA A 37 15.03 -9.56 26.68
CA ALA A 37 15.53 -9.42 25.32
C ALA A 37 14.85 -8.25 24.59
N TYR A 38 13.52 -8.16 24.68
CA TYR A 38 12.72 -7.10 24.06
C TYR A 38 13.04 -5.71 24.64
N THR A 39 13.17 -5.59 25.95
CA THR A 39 13.53 -4.32 26.60
C THR A 39 14.99 -3.92 26.36
N THR A 40 15.88 -4.88 26.13
CA THR A 40 17.26 -4.61 25.69
C THR A 40 17.28 -4.17 24.24
N PHE A 41 16.50 -4.82 23.37
CA PHE A 41 16.29 -4.45 21.97
C PHE A 41 15.77 -3.01 21.84
N GLN A 42 14.77 -2.62 22.65
CA GLN A 42 14.28 -1.23 22.71
C GLN A 42 15.27 -0.24 23.35
N ALA A 43 16.25 -0.72 24.12
CA ALA A 43 17.26 0.14 24.74
C ALA A 43 18.45 0.43 23.82
N PHE A 44 18.64 -0.40 22.78
CA PHE A 44 19.48 0.00 21.66
C PHE A 44 18.82 1.21 20.99
N PRO A 45 19.53 2.32 20.80
CA PRO A 45 18.97 3.42 20.04
C PRO A 45 18.60 2.90 18.65
N ASP A 46 17.38 3.20 18.21
CA ASP A 46 17.01 3.08 16.80
C ASP A 46 18.14 3.73 15.98
N PRO A 47 18.56 3.14 14.83
CA PRO A 47 19.39 3.89 13.90
C PRO A 47 18.73 5.25 13.68
N GLU A 48 19.52 6.33 13.71
CA GLU A 48 19.01 7.70 13.67
C GLU A 48 17.87 7.81 12.65
N PRO A 49 16.74 8.46 12.99
CA PRO A 49 15.60 8.52 12.11
C PRO A 49 16.05 9.00 10.74
N GLU A 50 15.69 8.25 9.71
CA GLU A 50 15.95 8.60 8.32
C GLU A 50 15.26 9.95 8.04
N THR A 51 16.01 11.04 8.19
CA THR A 51 15.63 12.39 7.81
C THR A 51 16.02 12.61 6.36
N PRO A 52 15.40 13.58 5.64
CA PRO A 52 15.88 13.94 4.31
C PRO A 52 17.40 14.21 4.28
N GLU A 53 17.94 14.74 5.38
CA GLU A 53 19.35 15.03 5.61
C GLU A 53 20.24 13.78 5.85
N SER A 54 19.71 12.69 6.41
CA SER A 54 20.47 11.44 6.64
C SER A 54 20.34 10.40 5.53
N MET A 55 19.49 10.64 4.52
CA MET A 55 19.31 9.80 3.34
C MET A 55 20.08 10.26 2.10
N TYR A 56 20.94 11.29 2.22
CA TYR A 56 21.82 11.73 1.15
C TYR A 56 22.85 10.66 0.78
N ARG A 57 22.78 10.15 -0.45
CA ARG A 57 23.91 9.42 -1.06
C ARG A 57 24.80 10.45 -1.75
N THR A 58 26.02 10.65 -1.25
CA THR A 58 27.04 11.48 -1.91
C THR A 58 27.31 10.93 -3.32
N ARG A 59 26.88 11.62 -4.38
CA ARG A 59 27.30 11.32 -5.75
C ARG A 59 28.68 11.92 -6.00
N GLN A 60 29.55 11.13 -6.63
CA GLN A 60 30.87 11.55 -7.10
C GLN A 60 30.77 12.24 -8.46
N SER A 61 29.97 13.30 -8.58
CA SER A 61 30.00 14.16 -9.77
C SER A 61 31.03 15.26 -9.53
N THR A 62 32.05 15.33 -10.39
CA THR A 62 33.07 16.40 -10.40
C THR A 62 32.66 17.57 -11.30
N VAL A 63 31.43 17.58 -11.83
CA VAL A 63 30.95 18.62 -12.75
C VAL A 63 30.77 19.92 -11.98
N THR A 64 31.43 20.96 -12.48
CA THR A 64 31.42 22.32 -11.91
C THR A 64 30.96 23.30 -12.98
N ALA A 65 30.70 24.55 -12.59
CA ALA A 65 30.24 25.58 -13.51
C ALA A 65 31.27 25.92 -14.61
N ASP A 66 32.53 25.51 -14.43
CA ASP A 66 33.64 25.71 -15.36
C ASP A 66 33.64 24.72 -16.54
N ASP A 67 32.84 23.64 -16.46
CA ASP A 67 32.69 22.68 -17.54
C ASP A 67 31.69 23.21 -18.59
N PRO A 68 32.12 23.54 -19.83
CA PRO A 68 31.24 24.16 -20.82
C PRO A 68 30.03 23.29 -21.21
N GLU A 69 30.10 21.97 -21.00
CA GLU A 69 29.04 21.01 -21.34
C GLU A 69 28.22 20.57 -20.11
N TRP A 70 28.42 21.19 -18.94
CA TRP A 70 27.73 20.82 -17.70
C TRP A 70 26.22 20.67 -17.88
N ARG A 71 25.62 21.57 -18.68
CA ARG A 71 24.17 21.59 -18.92
C ARG A 71 23.68 20.35 -19.64
N GLU A 72 24.45 19.80 -20.58
CA GLU A 72 24.07 18.60 -21.32
C GLU A 72 24.02 17.37 -20.41
N TYR A 73 24.95 17.26 -19.45
CA TYR A 73 24.95 16.18 -18.47
C TYR A 73 23.68 16.15 -17.61
N PHE A 74 23.21 17.31 -17.15
CA PHE A 74 21.98 17.38 -16.35
C PHE A 74 20.72 17.13 -17.20
N LEU A 75 20.68 17.62 -18.44
CA LEU A 75 19.55 17.39 -19.34
C LEU A 75 19.46 15.93 -19.81
N ALA A 76 20.59 15.26 -20.02
CA ALA A 76 20.66 13.85 -20.41
C ALA A 76 20.17 12.89 -19.31
N ALA A 77 20.14 13.34 -18.05
CA ALA A 77 19.61 12.57 -16.93
C ALA A 77 18.06 12.66 -16.82
N CYS A 78 17.41 13.61 -17.50
CA CYS A 78 15.95 13.65 -17.59
C CYS A 78 15.42 12.51 -18.47
N GLU A 79 14.34 11.87 -18.06
CA GLU A 79 13.79 10.70 -18.77
C GLU A 79 12.67 11.08 -19.74
N SER A 80 12.21 12.34 -19.71
CA SER A 80 11.18 12.83 -20.61
C SER A 80 11.47 14.25 -21.14
N PRO A 81 10.95 14.61 -22.33
CA PRO A 81 11.08 15.97 -22.85
C PRO A 81 10.43 17.03 -21.94
N ALA A 82 9.44 16.63 -21.12
CA ALA A 82 8.80 17.53 -20.17
C ALA A 82 9.71 17.83 -18.98
N GLU A 83 10.41 16.83 -18.44
CA GLU A 83 11.44 17.04 -17.42
C GLU A 83 12.57 17.92 -17.94
N THR A 84 13.05 17.67 -19.17
CA THR A 84 14.08 18.49 -19.82
C THR A 84 13.64 19.95 -19.90
N ALA A 85 12.44 20.22 -20.43
CA ALA A 85 11.89 21.56 -20.54
C ALA A 85 11.68 22.24 -19.18
N PHE A 86 11.28 21.48 -18.15
CA PHE A 86 11.13 21.98 -16.79
C PHE A 86 12.47 22.37 -16.20
N LEU A 87 13.48 21.51 -16.35
CA LEU A 87 14.84 21.76 -15.86
C LEU A 87 15.44 23.01 -16.51
N GLU A 88 15.27 23.18 -17.82
CA GLU A 88 15.71 24.40 -18.51
C GLU A 88 15.02 25.66 -17.98
N ALA A 89 13.71 25.58 -17.71
CA ALA A 89 12.96 26.68 -17.14
C ALA A 89 13.47 27.04 -15.72
N MET A 90 13.80 26.03 -14.91
CA MET A 90 14.36 26.21 -13.57
C MET A 90 15.76 26.81 -13.60
N ILE A 91 16.65 26.31 -14.47
CA ILE A 91 18.00 26.85 -14.66
C ILE A 91 17.93 28.34 -15.01
N LYS A 92 17.08 28.70 -15.98
CA LYS A 92 16.90 30.10 -16.39
C LYS A 92 16.22 30.95 -15.30
N GLY A 93 15.24 30.39 -14.59
CA GLY A 93 14.41 31.10 -13.63
C GLY A 93 15.10 31.43 -12.29
N TYR A 94 16.12 30.65 -11.92
CA TYR A 94 16.87 30.80 -10.67
C TYR A 94 18.38 31.03 -10.89
N ASP A 95 18.83 31.18 -12.15
CA ASP A 95 20.25 31.24 -12.52
C ASP A 95 21.05 30.08 -11.92
N LEU A 96 20.54 28.86 -12.07
CA LEU A 96 21.12 27.69 -11.44
C LEU A 96 22.44 27.31 -12.09
N LYS A 97 23.44 26.98 -11.25
CA LYS A 97 24.76 26.51 -11.67
C LYS A 97 25.11 25.24 -10.90
N PRO A 98 25.90 24.34 -11.50
CA PRO A 98 26.28 23.10 -10.84
C PRO A 98 27.28 23.36 -9.71
N GLU A 99 26.97 22.81 -8.55
CA GLU A 99 27.83 22.76 -7.38
C GLU A 99 27.82 21.34 -6.81
N LYS A 100 28.93 20.61 -6.93
CA LYS A 100 29.10 19.25 -6.39
C LYS A 100 27.99 18.27 -6.83
N GLY A 101 27.54 18.38 -8.07
CA GLY A 101 26.53 17.49 -8.66
C GLY A 101 25.06 17.86 -8.40
N ILE A 102 24.79 18.97 -7.72
CA ILE A 102 23.45 19.58 -7.62
C ILE A 102 23.42 20.95 -8.30
N LEU A 103 22.24 21.45 -8.63
CA LEU A 103 22.07 22.77 -9.22
C LEU A 103 21.67 23.79 -8.15
N VAL A 104 22.47 24.85 -7.99
CA VAL A 104 22.28 25.86 -6.95
C VAL A 104 22.19 27.24 -7.59
N GLY A 105 21.26 28.06 -7.11
CA GLY A 105 21.09 29.43 -7.57
C GLY A 105 19.91 30.12 -6.89
N ALA A 106 20.00 31.43 -6.71
CA ALA A 106 18.95 32.27 -6.11
C ALA A 106 18.31 31.69 -4.82
N GLY A 107 19.12 31.07 -3.96
CA GLY A 107 18.69 30.53 -2.67
C GLY A 107 17.96 29.19 -2.73
N ILE A 108 18.03 28.48 -3.86
CA ILE A 108 17.51 27.13 -4.00
C ILE A 108 18.60 26.13 -4.36
N GLU A 109 18.44 24.90 -3.88
CA GLU A 109 19.16 23.71 -4.30
C GLU A 109 18.18 22.80 -5.06
N LEU A 110 18.56 22.33 -6.23
CA LEU A 110 17.78 21.44 -7.09
C LEU A 110 18.60 20.18 -7.38
N ASP A 111 18.08 19.04 -6.95
CA ASP A 111 18.60 17.71 -7.25
C ASP A 111 17.68 17.01 -8.26
N ILE A 112 18.27 16.14 -9.09
CA ILE A 112 17.59 15.46 -10.20
C ILE A 112 17.68 13.94 -10.05
N GLN A 113 16.61 13.24 -10.39
CA GLN A 113 16.56 11.76 -10.38
C GLN A 113 17.01 11.17 -9.03
N THR A 114 16.49 11.73 -7.94
CA THR A 114 16.86 11.35 -6.57
C THR A 114 16.18 10.03 -6.20
N GLU A 115 16.97 9.02 -5.84
CA GLU A 115 16.45 7.72 -5.37
C GLU A 115 15.96 7.83 -3.92
N TYR A 116 14.69 7.51 -3.71
CA TYR A 116 14.07 7.45 -2.39
C TYR A 116 13.19 6.20 -2.27
N LYS A 117 13.83 5.06 -1.93
CA LYS A 117 13.20 3.73 -2.01
C LYS A 117 11.85 3.70 -1.27
N PRO A 118 10.80 3.10 -1.87
CA PRO A 118 10.83 2.33 -3.13
C PRO A 118 10.71 3.17 -4.41
N TYR A 119 10.67 4.50 -4.31
CA TYR A 119 10.40 5.42 -5.42
C TYR A 119 11.66 6.17 -5.90
N ARG A 120 11.55 6.81 -7.05
CA ARG A 120 12.56 7.72 -7.59
C ARG A 120 11.86 9.01 -8.00
N LEU A 121 12.43 10.12 -7.57
CA LEU A 121 11.87 11.46 -7.74
C LEU A 121 12.46 12.12 -8.98
N ASP A 122 11.65 12.81 -9.77
CA ASP A 122 12.15 13.58 -10.91
C ASP A 122 13.07 14.71 -10.43
N PHE A 123 12.57 15.51 -9.46
CA PHE A 123 13.27 16.64 -8.88
C PHE A 123 13.04 16.76 -7.37
N LEU A 124 14.10 17.13 -6.65
CA LEU A 124 14.04 17.45 -5.22
C LEU A 124 14.62 18.84 -4.97
N VAL A 125 13.77 19.75 -4.47
CA VAL A 125 14.13 21.14 -4.17
C VAL A 125 14.34 21.33 -2.68
N ASN A 126 15.45 21.98 -2.33
CA ASN A 126 15.83 22.33 -0.95
C ASN A 126 15.73 21.16 0.03
N LYS A 127 15.90 19.92 -0.44
CA LYS A 127 15.89 18.71 0.39
C LYS A 127 14.52 18.33 0.99
N TRP A 128 13.43 19.01 0.64
CA TRP A 128 12.12 18.76 1.25
C TRP A 128 10.93 18.90 0.29
N LEU A 129 11.09 19.58 -0.85
CA LEU A 129 10.02 19.75 -1.83
C LEU A 129 10.27 18.82 -3.02
N VAL A 130 9.47 17.77 -3.12
CA VAL A 130 9.44 16.88 -4.27
C VAL A 130 8.67 17.56 -5.40
N VAL A 131 9.24 17.60 -6.60
CA VAL A 131 8.55 18.07 -7.81
C VAL A 131 8.53 16.96 -8.85
N GLU A 132 7.33 16.57 -9.28
CA GLU A 132 7.11 15.52 -10.29
C GLU A 132 6.51 16.16 -11.55
N VAL A 133 7.00 15.77 -12.72
CA VAL A 133 6.54 16.29 -14.01
C VAL A 133 5.73 15.24 -14.74
N ASP A 134 4.41 15.28 -14.53
CA ASP A 134 3.50 14.27 -15.11
C ASP A 134 3.40 14.42 -16.64
N GLY A 135 3.76 13.35 -17.37
CA GLY A 135 3.64 13.28 -18.83
C GLY A 135 2.21 13.45 -19.35
N ALA A 136 2.07 13.92 -20.60
CA ALA A 136 0.77 14.28 -21.21
C ALA A 136 -0.15 13.08 -21.53
N GLU A 137 0.32 11.83 -21.38
CA GLU A 137 -0.52 10.64 -21.51
C GLU A 137 -1.33 10.41 -20.23
N TRP A 138 -2.42 11.16 -20.15
CA TRP A 138 -3.47 10.95 -19.17
C TRP A 138 -4.11 9.57 -19.35
N HIS A 139 -3.62 8.58 -18.63
CA HIS A 139 -4.47 7.50 -18.16
C HIS A 139 -4.96 7.88 -16.76
N SER A 140 -6.02 8.68 -16.70
CA SER A 140 -6.83 8.94 -15.50
C SER A 140 -7.59 7.67 -15.07
N SER A 141 -6.94 6.52 -15.06
CA SER A 141 -7.51 5.30 -14.52
C SER A 141 -7.56 5.45 -12.99
N PRO A 142 -8.62 4.99 -12.32
CA PRO A 142 -8.72 5.05 -10.86
C PRO A 142 -7.49 4.47 -10.15
N GLU A 143 -6.85 3.45 -10.74
CA GLU A 143 -5.67 2.77 -10.22
C GLU A 143 -4.38 3.62 -10.33
N ALA A 144 -4.29 4.52 -11.31
CA ALA A 144 -3.19 5.49 -11.40
C ALA A 144 -3.32 6.54 -10.28
N ILE A 145 -4.54 7.04 -10.07
CA ILE A 145 -4.86 8.01 -9.02
C ILE A 145 -4.61 7.43 -7.62
N GLU A 146 -5.00 6.17 -7.38
CA GLU A 146 -4.79 5.50 -6.10
C GLU A 146 -3.30 5.29 -5.81
N ARG A 147 -2.52 4.84 -6.79
CA ARG A 147 -1.05 4.69 -6.65
C ARG A 147 -0.35 6.01 -6.41
N ASP A 148 -0.75 7.06 -7.10
CA ASP A 148 -0.23 8.41 -6.89
C ASP A 148 -0.58 8.93 -5.49
N GLY A 149 -1.79 8.64 -4.99
CA GLY A 149 -2.20 8.97 -3.63
C GLY A 149 -1.36 8.27 -2.56
N ILE A 150 -1.10 6.97 -2.72
CA ILE A 150 -0.24 6.19 -1.80
C ILE A 150 1.20 6.74 -1.81
N ARG A 151 1.73 7.06 -3.00
CA ARG A 151 3.07 7.64 -3.16
C ARG A 151 3.17 9.00 -2.48
N ASP A 152 2.20 9.87 -2.71
CA ASP A 152 2.13 11.20 -2.09
C ASP A 152 2.04 11.12 -0.56
N GLU A 153 1.21 10.23 -0.03
CA GLU A 153 1.04 10.05 1.41
C GLU A 153 2.34 9.56 2.07
N PHE A 154 3.06 8.64 1.41
CA PHE A 154 4.36 8.17 1.87
C PHE A 154 5.36 9.34 2.04
N PHE A 155 5.47 10.24 1.07
CA PHE A 155 6.37 11.40 1.17
C PHE A 155 5.90 12.42 2.20
N ARG A 156 4.59 12.70 2.27
CA ARG A 156 4.04 13.61 3.28
C ARG A 156 4.27 13.11 4.70
N ALA A 157 4.09 11.81 4.95
CA ALA A 157 4.34 11.19 6.25
C ALA A 157 5.81 11.37 6.70
N LYS A 158 6.73 11.45 5.74
CA LYS A 158 8.16 11.67 5.99
C LYS A 158 8.58 13.15 6.02
N GLY A 159 7.62 14.08 5.95
CA GLY A 159 7.86 15.51 6.07
C GLY A 159 8.30 16.20 4.78
N PHE A 160 8.02 15.59 3.63
CA PHE A 160 8.16 16.22 2.32
C PHE A 160 6.87 16.93 1.90
N ALA A 161 7.00 17.98 1.10
CA ALA A 161 5.92 18.50 0.27
C ALA A 161 6.03 17.89 -1.12
N VAL A 162 4.90 17.60 -1.77
CA VAL A 162 4.86 17.06 -3.14
C VAL A 162 4.12 18.05 -4.04
N LEU A 163 4.76 18.45 -5.14
CA LEU A 163 4.21 19.34 -6.16
C LEU A 163 4.22 18.64 -7.52
N ARG A 164 3.04 18.33 -8.05
CA ARG A 164 2.89 17.77 -9.40
C ARG A 164 2.65 18.88 -10.43
N ILE A 165 3.44 18.90 -11.50
CA ILE A 165 3.32 19.87 -12.58
C ILE A 165 3.01 19.11 -13.88
N PRO A 166 1.80 19.29 -14.46
CA PRO A 166 1.48 18.65 -15.72
C PRO A 166 2.42 19.10 -16.85
N ALA A 167 2.85 18.19 -17.70
CA ALA A 167 3.72 18.46 -18.86
C ALA A 167 3.18 19.58 -19.75
N LYS A 168 1.85 19.67 -19.91
CA LYS A 168 1.19 20.76 -20.64
C LYS A 168 1.55 22.15 -20.09
N VAL A 169 1.63 22.29 -18.76
CA VAL A 169 2.04 23.54 -18.12
C VAL A 169 3.50 23.84 -18.42
N VAL A 170 4.37 22.83 -18.33
CA VAL A 170 5.79 23.00 -18.63
C VAL A 170 6.02 23.47 -20.07
N PHE A 171 5.41 22.78 -21.04
CA PHE A 171 5.61 23.11 -22.46
C PHE A 171 4.97 24.43 -22.87
N GLN A 172 3.76 24.72 -22.39
CA GLN A 172 3.00 25.89 -22.86
C GLN A 172 3.30 27.15 -22.03
N ARG A 173 3.63 26.98 -20.75
CA ARG A 173 3.77 28.07 -19.77
C ARG A 173 4.91 27.77 -18.79
N PRO A 174 6.17 27.69 -19.26
CA PRO A 174 7.32 27.33 -18.41
C PRO A 174 7.54 28.30 -17.24
N THR A 175 7.22 29.59 -17.41
CA THR A 175 7.26 30.58 -16.33
C THR A 175 6.25 30.30 -15.22
N ASP A 176 5.09 29.72 -15.55
CA ASP A 176 4.09 29.33 -14.56
C ASP A 176 4.57 28.13 -13.75
N ALA A 177 5.28 27.18 -14.38
CA ALA A 177 5.90 26.05 -13.68
C ALA A 177 6.90 26.53 -12.63
N VAL A 178 7.81 27.44 -13.00
CA VAL A 178 8.76 28.09 -12.08
C VAL A 178 8.05 28.83 -10.96
N SER A 179 6.96 29.54 -11.28
CA SER A 179 6.16 30.29 -10.30
C SER A 179 5.45 29.38 -9.30
N ARG A 180 4.99 28.19 -9.72
CA ARG A 180 4.42 27.18 -8.81
C ARG A 180 5.46 26.65 -7.83
N VAL A 181 6.68 26.38 -8.30
CA VAL A 181 7.79 25.98 -7.42
C VAL A 181 8.10 27.11 -6.42
N ARG A 182 8.16 28.36 -6.89
CA ARG A 182 8.39 29.51 -6.01
C ARG A 182 7.31 29.64 -4.93
N ALA A 183 6.04 29.48 -5.31
CA ALA A 183 4.92 29.51 -4.38
C ALA A 183 5.00 28.36 -3.37
N ALA A 184 5.34 27.15 -3.80
CA ALA A 184 5.52 26.01 -2.91
C ALA A 184 6.66 26.23 -1.91
N ILE A 185 7.80 26.78 -2.35
CA ILE A 185 8.90 27.15 -1.46
C ILE A 185 8.46 28.22 -0.46
N ALA A 186 7.72 29.24 -0.91
CA ALA A 186 7.24 30.33 -0.06
C ALA A 186 6.23 29.86 1.01
N ASN A 187 5.43 28.84 0.70
CA ASN A 187 4.53 28.20 1.68
C ASN A 187 5.29 27.44 2.78
N GLY A 188 6.58 27.18 2.58
CA GLY A 188 7.46 26.57 3.56
C GLY A 188 7.34 25.06 3.67
N ARG A 189 8.29 24.47 4.39
CA ARG A 189 8.34 23.02 4.64
C ARG A 189 7.16 22.64 5.54
N PRO A 190 6.39 21.59 5.19
CA PRO A 190 5.32 21.11 6.06
C PRO A 190 5.89 20.69 7.41
N ALA A 191 5.22 21.07 8.50
CA ALA A 191 5.63 20.67 9.84
C ALA A 191 5.66 19.14 9.89
N GLN A 192 6.84 18.58 10.16
CA GLN A 192 6.99 17.15 10.37
C GLN A 192 6.06 16.78 11.52
N LYS A 193 5.13 15.84 11.31
CA LYS A 193 4.43 15.18 12.41
C LYS A 193 5.47 14.31 13.13
N VAL A 194 6.36 14.96 13.88
CA VAL A 194 7.22 14.28 14.83
C VAL A 194 6.27 13.71 15.86
N ALA A 195 6.08 12.39 15.85
CA ALA A 195 5.59 11.71 17.03
C ALA A 195 6.56 12.08 18.16
N VAL A 196 6.13 12.99 19.03
CA VAL A 196 6.93 13.47 20.15
C VAL A 196 7.27 12.24 21.00
N LYS A 197 8.54 11.82 20.99
CA LYS A 197 9.08 10.93 22.02
C LYS A 197 9.11 11.74 23.31
N GLU A 198 8.28 11.37 24.28
CA GLU A 198 8.26 12.00 25.61
C GLU A 198 9.62 11.84 26.31
N ALA A 199 10.15 12.95 26.86
CA ALA A 199 11.27 12.95 27.80
C ALA A 199 10.77 12.50 29.19
N PRO A 200 11.62 11.93 30.07
CA PRO A 200 11.16 11.34 31.33
C PRO A 200 10.64 12.44 32.27
N ILE A 201 9.34 12.43 32.51
CA ILE A 201 8.66 13.33 33.44
C ILE A 201 9.14 13.04 34.87
N SER A 202 9.56 14.07 35.60
CA SER A 202 9.80 13.95 37.05
C SER A 202 8.48 13.60 37.76
N VAL A 203 8.43 12.41 38.36
CA VAL A 203 7.19 11.67 38.68
C VAL A 203 6.39 12.23 39.87
N ALA A 204 6.90 13.17 40.66
CA ALA A 204 6.28 13.45 41.96
C ALA A 204 5.12 14.47 41.94
N LYS A 205 5.09 15.45 41.02
CA LYS A 205 4.15 16.59 41.12
C LYS A 205 3.06 16.65 40.06
N THR A 206 3.24 15.98 38.91
CA THR A 206 2.23 15.88 37.85
C THR A 206 1.24 14.75 38.11
N PHE A 207 1.64 13.72 38.86
CA PHE A 207 0.84 12.51 39.10
C PHE A 207 -0.47 12.79 39.84
N THR A 208 -0.50 13.73 40.78
CA THR A 208 -1.69 14.01 41.59
C THR A 208 -2.79 14.75 40.83
N ASN A 209 -2.44 15.60 39.87
CA ASN A 209 -3.43 16.33 39.07
C ASN A 209 -3.86 15.56 37.80
N SER A 210 -3.03 14.63 37.32
CA SER A 210 -3.35 13.80 36.16
C SER A 210 -4.22 12.58 36.50
N MET A 211 -4.24 12.07 37.73
CA MET A 211 -5.01 10.87 38.08
C MET A 211 -6.54 11.02 37.91
N SER A 212 -7.12 12.20 38.14
CA SER A 212 -8.57 12.41 37.95
C SER A 212 -8.98 12.60 36.49
N ALA A 213 -8.06 13.06 35.62
CA ALA A 213 -8.29 13.21 34.18
C ALA A 213 -7.96 11.93 33.40
N PHE A 214 -7.01 11.12 33.90
CA PHE A 214 -6.66 9.82 33.34
C PHE A 214 -7.77 8.77 33.49
N GLY A 215 -8.56 8.80 34.57
CA GLY A 215 -9.66 7.87 34.75
C GLY A 215 -10.68 7.93 33.61
N LYS A 216 -11.18 9.14 33.31
CA LYS A 216 -12.13 9.35 32.21
C LYS A 216 -11.56 9.06 30.81
N PHE A 217 -10.29 9.37 30.58
CA PHE A 217 -9.65 9.13 29.29
C PHE A 217 -9.31 7.64 29.06
N MET A 218 -8.90 6.91 30.11
CA MET A 218 -8.71 5.46 30.05
C MET A 218 -10.04 4.75 29.81
N ASP A 219 -11.13 5.18 30.45
CA ASP A 219 -12.46 4.61 30.25
C ASP A 219 -12.98 4.80 28.80
N ASP A 220 -12.79 5.99 28.21
CA ASP A 220 -13.19 6.27 26.82
C ASP A 220 -12.31 5.57 25.78
N VAL A 221 -10.99 5.45 26.04
CA VAL A 221 -10.05 4.74 25.14
C VAL A 221 -10.22 3.24 25.23
N ASP A 222 -10.45 2.68 26.42
CA ASP A 222 -10.74 1.25 26.61
C ASP A 222 -12.08 0.88 25.93
N ALA A 223 -13.08 1.76 26.02
CA ALA A 223 -14.35 1.58 25.31
C ALA A 223 -14.19 1.66 23.78
N HIS A 224 -13.40 2.61 23.25
CA HIS A 224 -13.17 2.76 21.81
C HIS A 224 -12.30 1.64 21.23
N VAL A 225 -11.26 1.20 21.95
CA VAL A 225 -10.40 0.08 21.52
C VAL A 225 -11.17 -1.24 21.61
N THR A 226 -12.00 -1.43 22.64
CA THR A 226 -12.88 -2.60 22.76
C THR A 226 -13.92 -2.62 21.64
N ARG A 227 -14.51 -1.46 21.29
CA ARG A 227 -15.44 -1.32 20.17
C ARG A 227 -14.78 -1.69 18.83
N GLU A 228 -13.65 -1.08 18.50
CA GLU A 228 -12.93 -1.36 17.25
C GLU A 228 -12.45 -2.81 17.17
N LYS A 229 -11.92 -3.36 18.27
CA LYS A 229 -11.52 -4.76 18.35
C LYS A 229 -12.72 -5.70 18.12
N ALA A 230 -13.87 -5.43 18.72
CA ALA A 230 -15.08 -6.22 18.51
C ALA A 230 -15.59 -6.15 17.06
N ILE A 231 -15.52 -4.99 16.42
CA ILE A 231 -15.85 -4.83 14.99
C ILE A 231 -14.87 -5.63 14.12
N GLN A 232 -13.56 -5.55 14.39
CA GLN A 232 -12.55 -6.29 13.63
C GLN A 232 -12.65 -7.80 13.85
N GLU A 233 -12.94 -8.26 15.07
CA GLU A 233 -13.17 -9.67 15.37
C GLU A 233 -14.43 -10.19 14.65
N ALA A 234 -15.50 -9.38 14.58
CA ALA A 234 -16.74 -9.77 13.91
C ALA A 234 -16.63 -9.77 12.38
N LEU A 235 -15.94 -8.80 11.79
CA LEU A 235 -15.91 -8.59 10.32
C LEU A 235 -14.61 -9.01 9.65
N GLY A 236 -13.55 -9.25 10.41
CA GLY A 236 -12.23 -9.64 9.91
C GLY A 236 -12.28 -10.82 8.93
N PRO A 237 -12.93 -11.95 9.28
CA PRO A 237 -13.05 -13.09 8.38
C PRO A 237 -13.76 -12.72 7.07
N SER A 238 -14.88 -11.98 7.14
CA SER A 238 -15.66 -11.56 5.98
C SER A 238 -14.88 -10.62 5.06
N ARG A 239 -14.11 -9.69 5.62
CA ARG A 239 -13.21 -8.80 4.86
C ARG A 239 -12.11 -9.59 4.17
N GLN A 240 -11.44 -10.48 4.89
CA GLN A 240 -10.37 -11.33 4.33
C GLN A 240 -10.88 -12.20 3.18
N THR A 241 -12.08 -12.77 3.32
CA THR A 241 -12.74 -13.50 2.25
C THR A 241 -12.92 -12.63 1.01
N PHE A 242 -13.53 -11.45 1.16
CA PHE A 242 -13.77 -10.56 0.02
C PHE A 242 -12.46 -10.07 -0.63
N ASP A 243 -11.45 -9.72 0.17
CA ASP A 243 -10.14 -9.32 -0.32
C ASP A 243 -9.46 -10.45 -1.12
N THR A 244 -9.63 -11.69 -0.68
CA THR A 244 -9.10 -12.87 -1.39
C THR A 244 -9.84 -13.10 -2.70
N GLU A 245 -11.18 -12.98 -2.72
CA GLU A 245 -11.97 -13.03 -3.95
C GLU A 245 -11.48 -11.99 -4.96
N LYS A 246 -11.33 -10.73 -4.52
CA LYS A 246 -10.87 -9.63 -5.35
C LYS A 246 -9.49 -9.93 -5.96
N LYS A 247 -8.51 -10.32 -5.15
CA LYS A 247 -7.15 -10.63 -5.62
C LYS A 247 -7.13 -11.73 -6.69
N VAL A 248 -7.88 -12.80 -6.47
CA VAL A 248 -7.90 -13.94 -7.40
C VAL A 248 -8.62 -13.56 -8.71
N ILE A 249 -9.73 -12.81 -8.62
CA ILE A 249 -10.47 -12.36 -9.79
C ILE A 249 -9.66 -11.33 -10.60
N ASP A 250 -9.02 -10.36 -9.94
CA ASP A 250 -8.17 -9.35 -10.59
C ASP A 250 -6.98 -10.01 -11.30
N SER A 251 -6.33 -10.99 -10.66
CA SER A 251 -5.28 -11.81 -11.28
C SER A 251 -5.79 -12.51 -12.55
N GLY A 252 -6.98 -13.11 -12.48
CA GLY A 252 -7.60 -13.76 -13.63
C GLY A 252 -7.91 -12.81 -14.77
N LEU A 253 -8.42 -11.61 -14.46
CA LEU A 253 -8.69 -10.55 -15.46
C LEU A 253 -7.42 -10.07 -16.13
N GLU A 254 -6.35 -9.83 -15.37
CA GLU A 254 -5.08 -9.37 -15.94
C GLU A 254 -4.43 -10.42 -16.84
N ILE A 255 -4.50 -11.70 -16.45
CA ILE A 255 -4.04 -12.81 -17.30
C ILE A 255 -4.88 -12.90 -18.58
N ALA A 256 -6.20 -12.75 -18.48
CA ALA A 256 -7.11 -12.76 -19.62
C ALA A 256 -6.82 -11.62 -20.60
N LYS A 257 -6.66 -10.39 -20.10
CA LYS A 257 -6.32 -9.22 -20.94
C LYS A 257 -5.01 -9.42 -21.67
N LYS A 258 -3.99 -9.95 -21.00
CA LYS A 258 -2.68 -10.25 -21.61
C LYS A 258 -2.79 -11.33 -22.69
N ALA A 259 -3.58 -12.38 -22.45
CA ALA A 259 -3.80 -13.44 -23.42
C ALA A 259 -4.49 -12.91 -24.69
N VAL A 260 -5.56 -12.12 -24.53
CA VAL A 260 -6.27 -11.49 -25.64
C VAL A 260 -5.37 -10.51 -26.41
N ALA A 261 -4.61 -9.67 -25.71
CA ALA A 261 -3.67 -8.74 -26.34
C ALA A 261 -2.57 -9.46 -27.12
N LEU A 262 -2.09 -10.61 -26.61
CA LEU A 262 -1.14 -11.45 -27.31
C LEU A 262 -1.76 -12.05 -28.58
N GLU A 263 -2.99 -12.56 -28.51
CA GLU A 263 -3.72 -13.04 -29.69
C GLU A 263 -3.89 -11.96 -30.76
N ASP A 264 -4.21 -10.73 -30.35
CA ASP A 264 -4.30 -9.58 -31.26
C ASP A 264 -2.95 -9.33 -31.96
N GLN A 265 -1.83 -9.36 -31.22
CA GLN A 265 -0.48 -9.22 -31.80
C GLN A 265 -0.09 -10.36 -32.75
N LEU A 266 -0.42 -11.61 -32.38
CA LEU A 266 -0.12 -12.79 -33.20
C LEU A 266 -0.99 -12.81 -34.47
N SER A 267 -2.23 -12.33 -34.41
CA SER A 267 -3.10 -12.23 -35.58
C SER A 267 -2.64 -11.13 -36.55
N ALA A 268 -2.06 -10.05 -36.03
CA ALA A 268 -1.53 -8.94 -36.85
C ALA A 268 -0.24 -9.29 -37.60
N ASN A 269 0.58 -10.23 -37.09
CA ASN A 269 1.87 -10.59 -37.68
C ASN A 269 2.06 -12.11 -37.82
N PRO A 270 1.89 -12.67 -39.03
CA PRO A 270 2.05 -14.11 -39.30
C PRO A 270 3.43 -14.67 -38.96
N ASN A 271 4.51 -13.87 -39.10
CA ASN A 271 5.86 -14.31 -38.74
C ASN A 271 6.04 -14.38 -37.22
N LEU A 272 5.46 -13.43 -36.48
CA LEU A 272 5.46 -13.45 -35.02
C LEU A 272 4.70 -14.67 -34.49
N ARG A 273 3.55 -14.99 -35.11
CA ARG A 273 2.79 -16.20 -34.81
C ARG A 273 3.61 -17.47 -34.98
N LYS A 274 4.30 -17.59 -36.12
CA LYS A 274 5.15 -18.76 -36.41
C LYS A 274 6.24 -18.94 -35.34
N HIS A 275 6.97 -17.87 -35.02
CA HIS A 275 8.02 -17.93 -34.00
C HIS A 275 7.44 -18.26 -32.61
N PHE A 276 6.31 -17.66 -32.24
CA PHE A 276 5.64 -17.97 -30.98
C PHE A 276 5.25 -19.45 -30.89
N GLU A 277 4.67 -20.02 -31.95
CA GLU A 277 4.30 -21.43 -32.02
C GLU A 277 5.54 -22.36 -31.93
N GLU A 278 6.64 -22.01 -32.62
CA GLU A 278 7.92 -22.73 -32.54
C GLU A 278 8.48 -22.73 -31.11
N TYR A 279 8.59 -21.55 -30.47
CA TYR A 279 9.06 -21.42 -29.09
C TYR A 279 8.16 -22.14 -28.09
N HIS A 280 6.84 -22.05 -28.27
CA HIS A 280 5.88 -22.70 -27.37
C HIS A 280 5.98 -24.23 -27.47
N ALA A 281 6.14 -24.77 -28.68
CA ALA A 281 6.34 -26.20 -28.90
C ALA A 281 7.65 -26.72 -28.29
N GLU A 282 8.75 -25.97 -28.44
CA GLU A 282 10.04 -26.30 -27.83
C GLU A 282 9.95 -26.27 -26.30
N PHE A 283 9.32 -25.22 -25.74
CA PHE A 283 9.12 -25.07 -24.31
C PHE A 283 8.23 -26.20 -23.73
N GLU A 284 7.14 -26.57 -24.42
CA GLU A 284 6.31 -27.71 -24.02
C GLU A 284 7.08 -29.03 -24.05
N ALA A 285 7.93 -29.25 -25.06
CA ALA A 285 8.77 -30.45 -25.14
C ALA A 285 9.78 -30.52 -23.98
N LEU A 286 10.38 -29.37 -23.62
CA LEU A 286 11.24 -29.24 -22.45
C LEU A 286 10.48 -29.48 -21.13
N LEU A 287 9.26 -28.96 -21.00
CA LEU A 287 8.42 -29.22 -19.82
C LEU A 287 7.99 -30.68 -19.73
N LYS A 288 7.60 -31.33 -20.83
CA LYS A 288 7.24 -32.76 -20.88
C LYS A 288 8.42 -33.65 -20.52
N SER A 289 9.61 -33.35 -21.03
CA SER A 289 10.84 -34.08 -20.68
C SER A 289 11.23 -33.93 -19.20
N ARG A 290 10.96 -32.78 -18.56
CA ARG A 290 11.16 -32.58 -17.11
C ARG A 290 10.05 -33.17 -16.25
N ARG A 291 8.78 -33.13 -16.68
CA ARG A 291 7.62 -33.66 -15.94
C ARG A 291 7.64 -35.18 -15.79
N SER A 292 8.40 -35.91 -16.60
CA SER A 292 8.63 -37.35 -16.42
C SER A 292 9.40 -37.70 -15.13
N LYS A 293 10.01 -36.72 -14.44
CA LYS A 293 10.89 -36.97 -13.29
C LYS A 293 10.34 -36.52 -11.93
N TYR A 294 9.24 -35.76 -11.92
CA TYR A 294 8.56 -35.32 -10.70
C TYR A 294 7.06 -35.53 -10.87
N ASP A 295 6.53 -36.45 -10.06
CA ASP A 295 5.12 -36.77 -9.94
C ASP A 295 4.28 -35.49 -9.67
N ARG A 296 3.00 -35.53 -10.10
CA ARG A 296 2.06 -34.40 -10.17
C ARG A 296 1.91 -33.70 -8.81
N GLY A 297 2.70 -32.65 -8.59
CA GLY A 297 2.45 -31.67 -7.54
C GLY A 297 1.09 -31.03 -7.79
N GLN A 298 0.14 -31.27 -6.87
CA GLN A 298 -1.19 -30.68 -6.85
C GLN A 298 -1.07 -29.17 -7.11
N SER A 299 -1.83 -28.64 -8.08
CA SER A 299 -2.01 -27.20 -8.20
C SER A 299 -2.46 -26.67 -6.84
N ALA A 300 -1.82 -25.61 -6.35
CA ALA A 300 -2.19 -24.99 -5.08
C ALA A 300 -3.62 -24.44 -5.19
N THR A 301 -4.58 -25.19 -4.66
CA THR A 301 -5.99 -24.79 -4.61
C THR A 301 -6.18 -23.73 -3.52
N ILE A 302 -6.81 -22.62 -3.87
CA ILE A 302 -7.19 -21.57 -2.94
C ILE A 302 -8.62 -21.85 -2.44
N ILE A 303 -8.78 -22.02 -1.14
CA ILE A 303 -10.09 -22.20 -0.51
C ILE A 303 -10.59 -20.83 -0.04
N ILE A 304 -11.69 -20.37 -0.65
CA ILE A 304 -12.37 -19.14 -0.27
C ILE A 304 -13.68 -19.54 0.44
N PRO A 305 -13.79 -19.38 1.78
CA PRO A 305 -15.02 -19.68 2.49
C PRO A 305 -16.11 -18.67 2.14
N PRO A 306 -17.40 -19.04 2.20
CA PRO A 306 -18.47 -18.07 2.00
C PRO A 306 -18.45 -17.00 3.09
N ILE A 307 -18.82 -15.76 2.73
CA ILE A 307 -19.02 -14.71 3.72
C ILE A 307 -20.22 -15.08 4.60
N SER A 308 -19.96 -15.32 5.88
CA SER A 308 -20.97 -15.63 6.88
C SER A 308 -21.42 -14.39 7.63
N TRP A 309 -22.67 -14.41 8.10
CA TRP A 309 -23.21 -13.39 8.99
C TRP A 309 -22.40 -13.30 10.29
N PRO A 310 -22.05 -12.09 10.76
CA PRO A 310 -21.39 -11.92 12.04
C PRO A 310 -22.32 -12.37 13.17
N LYS A 311 -21.73 -12.88 14.25
CA LYS A 311 -22.49 -13.24 15.45
C LYS A 311 -23.06 -11.98 16.11
N ALA A 312 -24.29 -12.08 16.63
CA ALA A 312 -24.91 -10.99 17.35
C ALA A 312 -24.06 -10.58 18.57
N HIS A 313 -23.81 -9.28 18.71
CA HIS A 313 -23.08 -8.73 19.85
C HIS A 313 -24.05 -8.39 20.99
N PRO A 314 -23.70 -8.64 22.28
CA PRO A 314 -24.57 -8.34 23.41
C PRO A 314 -24.95 -6.86 23.57
N ASP A 315 -24.04 -5.96 23.18
CA ASP A 315 -24.30 -4.51 23.10
C ASP A 315 -25.11 -4.18 21.82
N PRO A 316 -26.34 -3.65 21.93
CA PRO A 316 -27.22 -3.38 20.80
C PRO A 316 -26.69 -2.29 19.84
N ASP A 317 -26.02 -1.26 20.34
CA ASP A 317 -25.51 -0.16 19.49
C ASP A 317 -24.31 -0.63 18.68
N LEU A 318 -23.44 -1.42 19.31
CA LEU A 318 -22.32 -2.07 18.65
C LEU A 318 -22.78 -3.14 17.67
N ASN A 319 -23.81 -3.92 18.02
CA ASN A 319 -24.41 -4.89 17.12
C ASN A 319 -24.99 -4.21 15.86
N ALA A 320 -25.72 -3.11 16.02
CA ALA A 320 -26.24 -2.34 14.88
C ALA A 320 -25.10 -1.84 13.97
N THR A 321 -24.00 -1.35 14.55
CA THR A 321 -22.81 -0.90 13.81
C THR A 321 -22.15 -2.05 13.05
N ILE A 322 -21.98 -3.22 13.67
CA ILE A 322 -21.41 -4.41 13.03
C ILE A 322 -22.28 -4.85 11.84
N MET A 323 -23.61 -4.84 12.01
CA MET A 323 -24.55 -5.21 10.96
C MET A 323 -24.54 -4.21 9.79
N ASP A 324 -24.50 -2.91 10.05
CA ASP A 324 -24.39 -1.87 9.01
C ASP A 324 -23.09 -2.03 8.19
N MET A 325 -21.96 -2.20 8.87
CA MET A 325 -20.67 -2.41 8.20
C MET A 325 -20.62 -3.72 7.42
N HIS A 326 -21.27 -4.78 7.92
CA HIS A 326 -21.41 -6.02 7.18
C HIS A 326 -22.27 -5.85 5.93
N PHE A 327 -23.39 -5.13 6.03
CA PHE A 327 -24.25 -4.80 4.89
C PHE A 327 -23.50 -4.02 3.82
N LYS A 328 -22.71 -3.02 4.24
CA LYS A 328 -21.85 -2.24 3.35
C LYS A 328 -20.82 -3.12 2.62
N LEU A 329 -20.17 -4.05 3.35
CA LEU A 329 -19.23 -5.00 2.76
C LEU A 329 -19.90 -5.86 1.68
N HIS A 330 -21.13 -6.34 1.92
CA HIS A 330 -21.90 -7.09 0.92
C HIS A 330 -22.25 -6.23 -0.30
N CYS A 331 -22.67 -4.98 -0.10
CA CYS A 331 -22.94 -4.05 -1.20
C CYS A 331 -21.69 -3.79 -2.05
N ASP A 332 -20.54 -3.58 -1.41
CA ASP A 332 -19.26 -3.36 -2.07
C ASP A 332 -18.83 -4.59 -2.87
N ARG A 333 -18.99 -5.79 -2.29
CA ARG A 333 -18.78 -7.06 -2.99
C ARG A 333 -19.69 -7.20 -4.21
N THR A 334 -20.99 -6.95 -4.07
CA THR A 334 -21.92 -7.02 -5.21
C THR A 334 -21.54 -6.02 -6.30
N ARG A 335 -21.17 -4.78 -5.94
CA ARG A 335 -20.74 -3.77 -6.90
C ARG A 335 -19.51 -4.24 -7.67
N TYR A 336 -18.49 -4.74 -6.98
CA TYR A 336 -17.28 -5.26 -7.59
C TYR A 336 -17.57 -6.42 -8.58
N PHE A 337 -18.36 -7.41 -8.17
CA PHE A 337 -18.73 -8.51 -9.06
C PHE A 337 -19.52 -8.01 -10.29
N ASN A 338 -20.33 -6.96 -10.16
CA ASN A 338 -21.03 -6.36 -11.29
C ASN A 338 -20.07 -5.66 -12.26
N GLU A 339 -19.07 -4.95 -11.75
CA GLU A 339 -18.04 -4.31 -12.56
C GLU A 339 -17.23 -5.35 -13.35
N VAL A 340 -16.85 -6.46 -12.70
CA VAL A 340 -16.18 -7.59 -13.37
C VAL A 340 -17.06 -8.18 -14.46
N ARG A 341 -18.36 -8.39 -14.19
CA ARG A 341 -19.33 -8.84 -15.20
C ARG A 341 -19.40 -7.88 -16.39
N GLN A 342 -19.38 -6.57 -16.14
CA GLN A 342 -19.37 -5.56 -17.20
C GLN A 342 -18.09 -5.56 -18.02
N GLN A 343 -16.92 -5.79 -17.40
CA GLN A 343 -15.66 -5.92 -18.14
C GLN A 343 -15.68 -7.12 -19.08
N ILE A 344 -16.14 -8.27 -18.59
CA ILE A 344 -16.25 -9.50 -19.38
C ILE A 344 -17.31 -9.39 -20.47
N SER A 345 -18.40 -8.66 -20.25
CA SER A 345 -19.42 -8.44 -21.29
C SER A 345 -18.96 -7.47 -22.39
N LYS A 346 -18.07 -6.52 -22.06
CA LYS A 346 -17.46 -5.61 -23.03
C LYS A 346 -16.51 -6.33 -23.98
N ASP A 347 -15.70 -7.27 -23.48
CA ASP A 347 -14.87 -8.15 -24.31
C ASP A 347 -15.13 -9.64 -23.96
N PRO A 348 -16.02 -10.30 -24.71
CA PRO A 348 -16.39 -11.70 -24.47
C PRO A 348 -15.20 -12.68 -24.52
N ARG A 349 -14.08 -12.30 -25.14
CA ARG A 349 -12.86 -13.13 -25.21
C ARG A 349 -12.19 -13.30 -23.85
N LEU A 350 -12.44 -12.41 -22.89
CA LEU A 350 -11.90 -12.50 -21.53
C LEU A 350 -12.51 -13.68 -20.74
N SER A 351 -13.79 -13.97 -20.97
CA SER A 351 -14.57 -14.98 -20.25
C SER A 351 -13.89 -16.35 -20.11
N PRO A 352 -13.44 -17.01 -21.21
CA PRO A 352 -12.78 -18.32 -21.12
C PRO A 352 -11.48 -18.31 -20.31
N HIS A 353 -10.67 -17.24 -20.43
CA HIS A 353 -9.41 -17.13 -19.71
C HIS A 353 -9.63 -16.90 -18.21
N VAL A 354 -10.55 -16.01 -17.83
CA VAL A 354 -10.92 -15.77 -16.43
C VAL A 354 -11.46 -17.05 -15.80
N ARG A 355 -12.37 -17.75 -16.51
CA ARG A 355 -12.92 -19.03 -16.06
C ARG A 355 -11.82 -20.05 -15.81
N SER A 356 -10.93 -20.26 -16.78
CA SER A 356 -9.86 -21.25 -16.66
C SER A 356 -8.92 -20.93 -15.49
N HIS A 357 -8.57 -19.66 -15.30
CA HIS A 357 -7.73 -19.24 -14.16
C HIS A 357 -8.39 -19.56 -12.82
N LEU A 358 -9.66 -19.19 -12.65
CA LEU A 358 -10.41 -19.43 -11.42
C LEU A 358 -10.61 -20.92 -11.14
N GLU A 359 -10.96 -21.71 -12.16
CA GLU A 359 -11.12 -23.16 -12.03
C GLU A 359 -9.78 -23.85 -11.67
N ASN A 360 -8.65 -23.40 -12.24
CA ASN A 360 -7.33 -23.94 -11.93
C ASN A 360 -6.88 -23.65 -10.49
N LEU A 361 -7.36 -22.56 -9.90
CA LEU A 361 -7.13 -22.22 -8.49
C LEU A 361 -8.21 -22.80 -7.56
N GLY A 362 -9.20 -23.53 -8.08
CA GLY A 362 -10.32 -24.09 -7.33
C GLY A 362 -11.38 -23.08 -6.89
N CYS A 363 -11.34 -21.85 -7.39
CA CYS A 363 -12.27 -20.77 -7.06
C CYS A 363 -13.55 -20.84 -7.92
N HIS A 364 -14.17 -22.02 -7.99
CA HIS A 364 -15.36 -22.28 -8.80
C HIS A 364 -16.58 -21.45 -8.35
N SER A 365 -16.69 -21.18 -7.05
CA SER A 365 -17.77 -20.36 -6.47
C SER A 365 -17.71 -18.92 -6.97
N SER A 366 -16.52 -18.32 -7.00
CA SER A 366 -16.31 -16.96 -7.52
C SER A 366 -16.67 -16.88 -9.01
N TRP A 367 -16.28 -17.88 -9.82
CA TRP A 367 -16.69 -17.93 -11.22
C TRP A 367 -18.21 -18.06 -11.38
N LYS A 368 -18.86 -18.93 -10.60
CA LYS A 368 -20.32 -19.10 -10.62
C LYS A 368 -21.04 -17.79 -10.29
N GLU A 369 -20.54 -17.03 -9.33
CA GLU A 369 -21.12 -15.75 -8.95
C GLU A 369 -20.95 -14.68 -10.05
N ILE A 370 -19.81 -14.66 -10.75
CA ILE A 370 -19.57 -13.79 -11.91
C ILE A 370 -20.43 -14.21 -13.11
N SER A 371 -20.59 -15.50 -13.36
CA SER A 371 -21.34 -15.99 -14.53
C SER A 371 -22.86 -15.93 -14.35
N THR A 372 -23.33 -15.86 -13.11
CA THR A 372 -24.76 -15.77 -12.80
C THR A 372 -25.24 -14.32 -12.93
N LYS A 373 -26.28 -14.11 -13.75
CA LYS A 373 -26.91 -12.81 -13.89
C LYS A 373 -27.78 -12.52 -12.66
N LYS A 374 -27.22 -11.91 -11.62
CA LYS A 374 -28.02 -11.34 -10.52
C LYS A 374 -28.50 -9.95 -10.89
N ASP A 375 -29.80 -9.70 -10.69
CA ASP A 375 -30.40 -8.37 -10.66
C ASP A 375 -29.79 -7.54 -9.52
N VAL A 376 -29.86 -6.21 -9.63
CA VAL A 376 -29.31 -5.28 -8.64
C VAL A 376 -29.84 -5.64 -7.25
N PHE A 377 -28.93 -5.80 -6.29
CA PHE A 377 -29.25 -6.12 -4.90
C PHE A 377 -30.27 -5.11 -4.35
N SER A 378 -31.48 -5.60 -4.07
CA SER A 378 -32.57 -4.82 -3.47
C SER A 378 -32.63 -5.12 -1.98
N LEU A 379 -32.64 -4.07 -1.16
CA LEU A 379 -32.84 -4.16 0.29
C LEU A 379 -34.12 -4.95 0.62
N GLU A 380 -35.18 -4.81 -0.19
CA GLU A 380 -36.45 -5.54 0.00
C GLU A 380 -36.34 -7.03 -0.32
N ALA A 381 -35.57 -7.41 -1.35
CA ALA A 381 -35.34 -8.81 -1.70
C ALA A 381 -34.47 -9.51 -0.64
N PHE A 382 -33.50 -8.76 -0.11
CA PHE A 382 -32.59 -9.20 0.95
C PHE A 382 -33.28 -9.36 2.31
N LEU A 383 -34.14 -8.43 2.71
CA LEU A 383 -34.94 -8.54 3.94
C LEU A 383 -35.89 -9.75 3.87
N LYS A 384 -36.45 -10.06 2.70
CA LYS A 384 -37.25 -11.28 2.48
C LYS A 384 -36.47 -12.58 2.65
N GLU A 385 -35.20 -12.60 2.28
CA GLU A 385 -34.32 -13.78 2.39
C GLU A 385 -33.93 -14.01 3.87
N ILE A 386 -33.72 -12.93 4.63
CA ILE A 386 -33.49 -12.98 6.09
C ILE A 386 -34.74 -13.48 6.85
N GLU A 387 -35.95 -13.05 6.47
CA GLU A 387 -37.18 -13.58 7.06
C GLU A 387 -37.38 -15.08 6.74
N ALA A 388 -36.93 -15.53 5.57
CA ALA A 388 -37.02 -16.93 5.16
C ALA A 388 -35.99 -17.83 5.88
N GLU A 389 -34.78 -17.34 6.14
CA GLU A 389 -33.73 -18.10 6.85
C GLU A 389 -33.82 -17.99 8.39
N GLY A 390 -34.43 -16.92 8.91
CA GLY A 390 -34.64 -16.68 10.35
C GLY A 390 -35.87 -17.36 10.98
N GLY A 391 -36.75 -17.98 10.18
CA GLY A 391 -38.00 -18.61 10.64
C GLY A 391 -37.84 -19.95 11.36
N GLY A 392 -36.61 -20.42 11.57
CA GLY A 392 -36.30 -21.71 12.20
C GLY A 392 -36.05 -21.65 13.71
N GLY A 393 -36.91 -21.00 14.51
CA GLY A 393 -36.76 -21.08 15.96
C GLY A 393 -37.68 -20.21 16.80
N ALA A 394 -38.71 -20.84 17.39
CA ALA A 394 -39.50 -20.41 18.56
C ALA A 394 -40.41 -19.17 18.35
N GLN A 395 -41.69 -19.14 18.74
CA GLN A 395 -42.43 -19.95 19.71
C GLN A 395 -43.94 -19.62 19.65
N LYS A 396 -44.73 -20.57 20.16
CA LYS A 396 -46.00 -20.39 20.93
C LYS A 396 -47.26 -19.99 20.16
N ASN A 397 -48.05 -21.02 19.83
CA ASN A 397 -49.51 -20.89 19.84
C ASN A 397 -49.97 -20.45 21.25
N PRO A 398 -50.86 -19.46 21.38
CA PRO A 398 -51.63 -19.25 22.61
C PRO A 398 -52.67 -20.36 22.76
N PRO A 399 -53.14 -20.68 23.98
CA PRO A 399 -54.09 -21.77 24.18
C PRO A 399 -55.46 -21.36 23.62
N PRO A 400 -56.23 -22.30 23.02
CA PRO A 400 -57.64 -22.06 22.81
C PRO A 400 -58.37 -22.21 24.15
N SER A 401 -59.41 -21.39 24.30
CA SER A 401 -60.34 -21.22 25.42
C SER A 401 -60.67 -22.45 26.25
#